data_AF-A0A6M4WHU0-F1
#
_entry.id   AF-A0A6M4WHU0-F1
#
_cell.length_a   1.000
_cell.length_b   1.000
_cell.length_c   1.000
_cell.angle_alpha   90.00
_cell.angle_beta   90.00
_cell.angle_gamma   90.00
#
_symmetry.space_group_name_H-M   'P 1'
#
loop_
_entity.id
_entity.type
_entity.pdbx_description
1 polymer ?
#
loop_
_entity_poly.entity_id
_entity_poly.type
_entity_poly.pdbx_seq_one_letter_code
_entity_poly.pdbx_strand_id
1 'polypeptide(L)'
;MSNEFTPPPMPGYGPPIPAPPQPLPPKKTTTVLIAVAAAVVAAVLASAVTMSVTGDGDKGTEAAPTVTVTETEFADGDAPAAETDAGDEPAAEETEDGAYALSDTVAYENDVEISLSKFSRGVSHDYASPENTPYVKFTIKVLNSSTSTFDATSMTVNCAYGDEGKEAEAIFDDGLDGTPDTNILAGRSLSFSWGCELPKREKYLQIEVAPDFDSETSIFAGNVK
;
A
#
# COMPACT_ATOMS: atom_id res chain seq x y z
N MET A 1 3.85 20.13 -79.87
CA MET A 1 5.17 19.81 -79.31
C MET A 1 5.04 19.98 -77.81
N SER A 2 4.92 18.87 -77.09
CA SER A 2 4.78 18.85 -75.63
C SER A 2 5.98 18.10 -75.09
N ASN A 3 6.85 18.79 -74.36
CA ASN A 3 8.04 18.19 -73.76
C ASN A 3 7.63 17.43 -72.50
N GLU A 4 7.86 16.11 -72.49
CA GLU A 4 7.81 15.30 -71.27
C GLU A 4 9.03 15.61 -70.41
N PHE A 5 8.79 15.97 -69.15
CA PHE A 5 9.82 16.19 -68.15
C PHE A 5 9.85 14.97 -67.24
N THR A 6 10.76 14.03 -67.49
CA THR A 6 10.99 12.87 -66.61
C THR A 6 11.92 13.29 -65.47
N PRO A 7 11.51 13.22 -64.18
CA PRO A 7 12.42 13.51 -63.08
C PRO A 7 13.49 12.41 -62.95
N PRO A 8 14.72 12.76 -62.50
CA PRO A 8 15.79 11.79 -62.33
C PRO A 8 15.54 10.84 -61.14
N PRO A 9 16.12 9.62 -61.15
CA PRO A 9 15.97 8.67 -60.06
C PRO A 9 16.70 9.15 -58.80
N MET A 10 15.98 9.20 -57.68
CA MET A 10 16.55 9.53 -56.38
C MET A 10 17.45 8.38 -55.87
N PRO A 11 18.64 8.67 -55.32
CA PRO A 11 19.48 7.67 -54.66
C PRO A 11 18.84 7.22 -53.33
N GLY A 12 18.75 5.91 -53.13
CA GLY A 12 18.20 5.30 -51.93
C GLY A 12 19.07 5.59 -50.70
N TYR A 13 18.56 6.43 -49.80
CA TYR A 13 19.14 6.66 -48.48
C TYR A 13 18.16 6.21 -47.40
N GLY A 14 18.52 5.13 -46.73
CA GLY A 14 17.90 4.69 -45.49
C GLY A 14 18.53 3.37 -45.03
N PRO A 15 19.07 3.26 -43.81
CA PRO A 15 19.48 1.97 -43.27
C PRO A 15 18.24 1.05 -43.20
N PRO A 16 18.42 -0.28 -43.36
CA PRO A 16 17.30 -1.21 -43.29
C PRO A 16 16.59 -1.08 -41.94
N ILE A 17 15.29 -0.83 -41.98
CA ILE A 17 14.42 -0.86 -40.80
C ILE A 17 14.54 -2.27 -40.19
N PRO A 18 14.87 -2.41 -38.89
CA PRO A 18 14.86 -3.71 -38.24
C PRO A 18 13.47 -4.32 -38.39
N ALA A 19 13.39 -5.58 -38.83
CA ALA A 19 12.13 -6.29 -38.89
C ALA A 19 11.48 -6.29 -37.49
N PRO A 20 10.15 -6.14 -37.39
CA PRO A 20 9.46 -6.22 -36.11
C PRO A 20 9.77 -7.56 -35.43
N PRO A 21 9.96 -7.58 -34.10
CA PRO A 21 10.22 -8.81 -33.37
C PRO A 21 9.09 -9.81 -33.65
N GLN A 22 9.47 -11.04 -34.02
CA GLN A 22 8.49 -12.07 -34.30
C GLN A 22 7.72 -12.44 -33.01
N PRO A 23 6.42 -12.78 -33.10
CA PRO A 23 5.64 -13.22 -31.95
C PRO A 23 6.33 -14.41 -31.28
N LEU A 24 6.60 -14.29 -29.98
CA LEU A 24 7.17 -15.38 -29.19
C LEU A 24 6.24 -16.60 -29.28
N PRO A 25 6.79 -17.83 -29.42
CA PRO A 25 5.98 -19.03 -29.46
C PRO A 25 5.20 -19.17 -28.14
N PRO A 26 3.93 -19.63 -28.17
CA PRO A 26 3.13 -19.77 -26.96
C PRO A 26 3.82 -20.73 -25.99
N LYS A 27 4.15 -20.23 -24.79
CA LYS A 27 4.65 -21.05 -23.68
C LYS A 27 3.56 -22.04 -23.29
N LYS A 28 3.85 -23.34 -23.43
CA LYS A 28 2.98 -24.39 -22.89
C LYS A 28 3.05 -24.32 -21.37
N THR A 29 1.94 -23.95 -20.74
CA THR A 29 1.77 -24.04 -19.30
C THR A 29 1.65 -25.52 -18.92
N THR A 30 2.69 -26.05 -18.29
CA THR A 30 2.63 -27.35 -17.63
C THR A 30 1.89 -27.14 -16.31
N THR A 31 0.60 -27.42 -16.28
CA THR A 31 -0.22 -27.41 -15.06
C THR A 31 0.29 -28.52 -14.13
N VAL A 32 1.00 -28.12 -13.07
CA VAL A 32 1.35 -29.02 -11.96
C VAL A 32 0.23 -28.91 -10.93
N LEU A 33 -0.58 -29.96 -10.82
CA LEU A 33 -1.56 -30.10 -9.73
C LEU A 33 -0.79 -30.44 -8.44
N ILE A 34 -0.62 -29.47 -7.56
CA ILE A 34 -0.13 -29.70 -6.20
C ILE A 34 -1.34 -29.98 -5.31
N ALA A 35 -1.59 -31.26 -5.04
CA ALA A 35 -2.51 -31.68 -4.00
C ALA A 35 -1.80 -31.57 -2.64
N VAL A 36 -2.14 -30.55 -1.85
CA VAL A 36 -1.67 -30.45 -0.45
C VAL A 36 -2.67 -31.14 0.47
N ALA A 37 -2.23 -32.24 1.07
CA ALA A 37 -2.94 -32.93 2.12
C ALA A 37 -2.75 -32.18 3.45
N ALA A 38 -3.84 -31.67 4.02
CA ALA A 38 -3.86 -31.16 5.39
C ALA A 38 -4.00 -32.32 6.38
N ALA A 39 -2.98 -32.55 7.22
CA ALA A 39 -3.07 -33.47 8.34
C ALA A 39 -2.34 -32.91 9.57
N VAL A 40 -3.16 -32.43 10.51
CA VAL A 40 -3.06 -32.51 11.98
C VAL A 40 -1.70 -32.21 12.64
N VAL A 41 -1.64 -31.08 13.35
CA VAL A 41 -0.77 -30.95 14.53
C VAL A 41 -1.63 -30.65 15.75
N ALA A 42 -1.64 -31.60 16.67
CA ALA A 42 -2.37 -31.58 17.93
C ALA A 42 -1.72 -30.64 18.95
N ALA A 43 -2.56 -29.90 19.66
CA ALA A 43 -2.17 -29.05 20.78
C ALA A 43 -1.71 -29.88 21.99
N VAL A 44 -0.52 -29.59 22.49
CA VAL A 44 -0.08 -29.90 23.87
C VAL A 44 0.87 -28.81 24.31
N LEU A 45 0.48 -27.94 25.23
CA LEU A 45 1.34 -27.46 26.32
C LEU A 45 0.48 -27.04 27.51
N ALA A 46 0.40 -27.93 28.49
CA ALA A 46 -0.02 -27.63 29.85
C ALA A 46 1.22 -27.50 30.74
N SER A 47 1.10 -26.65 31.76
CA SER A 47 1.88 -26.56 33.02
C SER A 47 3.20 -25.75 33.03
N ALA A 48 3.18 -24.65 33.79
CA ALA A 48 4.14 -24.39 34.87
C ALA A 48 3.59 -23.30 35.82
N VAL A 49 3.02 -23.71 36.96
CA VAL A 49 2.87 -22.87 38.16
C VAL A 49 3.80 -23.45 39.21
N THR A 50 4.85 -22.71 39.57
CA THR A 50 5.57 -22.86 40.83
C THR A 50 5.98 -21.47 41.32
N MET A 51 5.19 -20.89 42.22
CA MET A 51 5.60 -19.77 43.07
C MET A 51 6.21 -20.34 44.35
N SER A 52 7.45 -19.95 44.64
CA SER A 52 8.01 -19.96 45.99
C SER A 52 9.36 -19.26 46.01
N VAL A 53 9.48 -18.06 46.59
CA VAL A 53 10.53 -17.73 47.59
C VAL A 53 10.01 -16.67 48.57
N THR A 54 10.10 -17.07 49.83
CA THR A 54 9.95 -16.45 51.15
C THR A 54 10.61 -15.07 51.32
N GLY A 55 10.04 -14.24 52.19
CA GLY A 55 10.56 -12.93 52.56
C GLY A 55 11.45 -12.86 53.81
N ASP A 56 11.63 -11.60 54.23
CA ASP A 56 12.12 -11.05 55.52
C ASP A 56 13.65 -10.93 55.77
N GLY A 57 14.11 -9.74 56.20
CA GLY A 57 15.46 -9.57 56.75
C GLY A 57 16.08 -8.16 56.75
N ASP A 58 15.58 -7.29 57.62
CA ASP A 58 16.12 -5.96 58.00
C ASP A 58 17.55 -5.99 58.62
N LYS A 59 18.42 -5.02 58.26
CA LYS A 59 19.44 -4.40 59.15
C LYS A 59 20.17 -3.19 58.54
N GLY A 60 20.08 -2.04 59.22
CA GLY A 60 20.62 -0.74 58.79
C GLY A 60 22.07 -0.41 59.17
N THR A 61 22.53 0.76 58.73
CA THR A 61 23.68 1.56 59.21
C THR A 61 23.52 3.03 58.76
N GLU A 62 24.15 3.93 59.49
CA GLU A 62 23.80 5.31 59.89
C GLU A 62 24.29 6.49 58.98
N ALA A 63 23.67 7.67 59.20
CA ALA A 63 24.12 9.07 59.00
C ALA A 63 23.74 9.89 57.71
N ALA A 64 23.11 11.06 57.97
CA ALA A 64 22.54 12.13 57.11
C ALA A 64 23.56 12.95 56.25
N PRO A 65 23.20 13.91 55.33
CA PRO A 65 21.93 14.64 55.20
C PRO A 65 21.32 14.84 53.78
N THR A 66 19.99 14.99 53.80
CA THR A 66 19.10 15.87 53.03
C THR A 66 19.53 16.35 51.64
N VAL A 67 18.92 15.76 50.59
CA VAL A 67 18.55 16.47 49.37
C VAL A 67 17.08 16.18 49.09
N THR A 68 16.23 17.17 49.33
CA THR A 68 14.84 17.19 48.87
C THR A 68 14.82 17.24 47.35
N VAL A 69 14.49 16.10 46.73
CA VAL A 69 13.88 16.07 45.39
C VAL A 69 12.46 15.57 45.59
N THR A 70 11.50 16.37 45.15
CA THR A 70 10.09 16.03 45.14
C THR A 70 9.89 14.87 44.17
N GLU A 71 9.84 13.66 44.69
CA GLU A 71 9.40 12.46 43.98
C GLU A 71 7.86 12.47 43.97
N THR A 72 7.28 12.84 42.84
CA THR A 72 5.87 12.55 42.59
C THR A 72 5.81 11.09 42.16
N GLU A 73 5.30 10.24 43.06
CA GLU A 73 4.82 8.90 42.73
C GLU A 73 3.91 8.96 41.50
N PHE A 74 4.31 8.27 40.43
CA PHE A 74 3.34 7.60 39.58
C PHE A 74 3.59 6.11 39.71
N ALA A 75 2.52 5.45 40.12
CA ALA A 75 2.47 4.06 40.51
C ALA A 75 3.14 3.12 39.50
N ASP A 76 3.83 2.14 40.08
CA ASP A 76 4.00 0.80 39.53
C ASP A 76 2.63 0.32 39.00
N GLY A 77 2.51 0.34 37.69
CA GLY A 77 1.36 -0.11 36.94
C GLY A 77 1.91 -0.92 35.79
N ASP A 78 2.17 -2.20 36.06
CA ASP A 78 2.27 -3.28 35.09
C ASP A 78 1.08 -3.15 34.12
N ALA A 79 1.31 -2.43 33.03
CA ALA A 79 0.40 -2.36 31.91
C ALA A 79 0.86 -3.45 30.96
N PRO A 80 0.02 -4.47 30.66
CA PRO A 80 0.40 -5.46 29.69
C PRO A 80 0.67 -4.73 28.37
N ALA A 81 1.79 -5.08 27.74
CA ALA A 81 2.07 -4.73 26.37
C ALA A 81 0.79 -4.99 25.57
N ALA A 82 0.29 -3.94 24.91
CA ALA A 82 -0.76 -4.11 23.92
C ALA A 82 -0.16 -5.01 22.84
N GLU A 83 -0.47 -6.30 22.92
CA GLU A 83 -0.39 -7.22 21.79
C GLU A 83 -1.26 -6.58 20.72
N THR A 84 -0.59 -5.95 19.75
CA THR A 84 -1.22 -5.62 18.48
C THR A 84 -1.56 -6.97 17.89
N ASP A 85 -2.84 -7.33 18.02
CA ASP A 85 -3.50 -8.39 17.29
C ASP A 85 -3.27 -8.10 15.81
N ALA A 86 -2.15 -8.59 15.28
CA ALA A 86 -2.00 -8.87 13.87
C ALA A 86 -2.90 -10.08 13.63
N GLY A 87 -4.20 -9.81 13.64
CA GLY A 87 -5.19 -10.73 13.17
C GLY A 87 -4.76 -11.10 11.77
N ASP A 88 -4.59 -12.41 11.57
CA ASP A 88 -4.53 -13.05 10.27
C ASP A 88 -5.85 -12.73 9.56
N GLU A 89 -5.97 -11.50 9.07
CA GLU A 89 -7.06 -11.08 8.22
C GLU A 89 -6.86 -11.87 6.93
N PRO A 90 -7.87 -12.65 6.50
CA PRO A 90 -7.72 -13.46 5.31
C PRO A 90 -7.27 -12.56 4.18
N ALA A 91 -6.19 -12.96 3.50
CA ALA A 91 -5.69 -12.27 2.32
C ALA A 91 -6.89 -11.98 1.40
N ALA A 92 -7.04 -10.73 0.98
CA ALA A 92 -8.15 -10.36 0.14
C ALA A 92 -8.13 -11.24 -1.12
N GLU A 93 -9.28 -11.82 -1.43
CA GLU A 93 -9.43 -12.64 -2.64
C GLU A 93 -9.69 -11.70 -3.81
N GLU A 94 -8.84 -11.77 -4.82
CA GLU A 94 -9.02 -11.03 -6.07
C GLU A 94 -10.31 -11.52 -6.76
N THR A 95 -11.10 -10.60 -7.30
CA THR A 95 -12.30 -10.96 -8.09
C THR A 95 -11.92 -11.67 -9.39
N GLU A 96 -12.88 -12.31 -10.06
CA GLU A 96 -12.66 -12.98 -11.35
C GLU A 96 -12.04 -12.06 -12.43
N ASP A 97 -12.24 -10.75 -12.29
CA ASP A 97 -11.74 -9.71 -13.19
C ASP A 97 -10.35 -9.16 -12.79
N GLY A 98 -9.76 -9.68 -11.72
CA GLY A 98 -8.42 -9.30 -11.29
C GLY A 98 -8.35 -8.09 -10.34
N ALA A 99 -9.48 -7.69 -9.75
CA ALA A 99 -9.57 -6.53 -8.88
C ALA A 99 -10.01 -6.88 -7.44
N TYR A 100 -9.51 -6.13 -6.48
CA TYR A 100 -9.90 -6.15 -5.06
C TYR A 100 -11.04 -5.15 -4.81
N ALA A 101 -11.84 -5.36 -3.76
CA ALA A 101 -12.82 -4.35 -3.35
C ALA A 101 -12.13 -3.12 -2.76
N LEU A 102 -12.76 -1.95 -2.84
CA LEU A 102 -12.22 -0.68 -2.30
C LEU A 102 -11.88 -0.69 -0.80
N SER A 103 -12.35 -1.68 -0.03
CA SER A 103 -12.09 -1.80 1.41
C SER A 103 -11.12 -2.93 1.77
N ASP A 104 -10.61 -3.65 0.78
CA ASP A 104 -9.76 -4.80 1.00
C ASP A 104 -8.34 -4.38 1.38
N THR A 105 -7.63 -5.31 2.00
CA THR A 105 -6.20 -5.20 2.31
C THR A 105 -5.43 -6.14 1.39
N VAL A 106 -4.44 -5.60 0.67
CA VAL A 106 -3.60 -6.36 -0.25
C VAL A 106 -2.18 -6.41 0.26
N ALA A 107 -1.63 -7.62 0.37
CA ALA A 107 -0.24 -7.86 0.70
C ALA A 107 0.57 -8.06 -0.59
N TYR A 108 1.69 -7.35 -0.71
CA TYR A 108 2.62 -7.44 -1.83
C TYR A 108 3.78 -8.39 -1.49
N GLU A 109 4.49 -8.88 -2.51
CA GLU A 109 5.61 -9.81 -2.34
C GLU A 109 6.78 -9.24 -1.51
N ASN A 110 6.88 -7.93 -1.38
CA ASN A 110 7.88 -7.23 -0.57
C ASN A 110 7.48 -7.06 0.91
N ASP A 111 6.46 -7.79 1.38
CA ASP A 111 5.89 -7.72 2.72
C ASP A 111 5.34 -6.34 3.10
N VAL A 112 4.88 -5.57 2.10
CA VAL A 112 4.11 -4.34 2.31
C VAL A 112 2.64 -4.65 2.14
N GLU A 113 1.81 -4.13 3.06
CA GLU A 113 0.36 -4.23 2.97
C GLU A 113 -0.25 -2.85 2.72
N ILE A 114 -1.22 -2.81 1.79
CA ILE A 114 -1.96 -1.59 1.46
C ILE A 114 -3.45 -1.82 1.67
N SER A 115 -4.09 -0.87 2.34
CA SER A 115 -5.54 -0.80 2.45
C SER A 115 -6.07 0.61 2.21
N LEU A 116 -7.26 0.68 1.63
CA LEU A 116 -7.93 1.93 1.29
C LEU A 116 -9.15 2.14 2.19
N SER A 117 -9.37 3.36 2.66
CA SER A 117 -10.47 3.65 3.59
C SER A 117 -10.94 5.11 3.52
N LYS A 118 -11.99 5.46 4.26
CA LYS A 118 -12.46 6.84 4.46
C LYS A 118 -12.78 7.60 3.17
N PHE A 119 -13.36 6.91 2.19
CA PHE A 119 -13.84 7.51 0.95
C PHE A 119 -14.85 8.63 1.22
N SER A 120 -14.61 9.80 0.65
CA SER A 120 -15.46 10.98 0.76
C SER A 120 -15.35 11.84 -0.49
N ARG A 121 -16.44 12.52 -0.87
CA ARG A 121 -16.43 13.42 -2.03
C ARG A 121 -16.09 14.85 -1.62
N GLY A 122 -15.42 15.56 -2.51
CA GLY A 122 -15.05 16.96 -2.36
C GLY A 122 -15.04 17.71 -3.68
N VAL A 123 -14.69 18.99 -3.59
CA VAL A 123 -14.35 19.85 -4.73
C VAL A 123 -13.10 20.60 -4.33
N SER A 124 -12.09 20.63 -5.19
CA SER A 124 -10.81 21.26 -4.91
C SER A 124 -10.92 22.80 -4.87
N HIS A 125 -10.05 23.48 -4.14
CA HIS A 125 -10.08 24.93 -4.01
C HIS A 125 -9.45 25.66 -5.21
N ASP A 126 -9.54 26.99 -5.22
CA ASP A 126 -9.05 27.89 -6.30
C ASP A 126 -7.52 27.92 -6.48
N TYR A 127 -6.77 27.17 -5.68
CA TYR A 127 -5.30 27.10 -5.73
C TYR A 127 -4.80 25.66 -5.80
N ALA A 128 -5.73 24.72 -5.96
CA ALA A 128 -5.45 23.32 -6.08
C ALA A 128 -5.08 22.98 -7.52
N SER A 129 -4.52 21.80 -7.73
CA SER A 129 -4.25 21.27 -9.07
C SER A 129 -4.95 19.92 -9.23
N PRO A 130 -5.95 19.79 -10.11
CA PRO A 130 -6.68 20.87 -10.81
C PRO A 130 -7.59 21.70 -9.88
N GLU A 131 -7.86 22.97 -10.25
CA GLU A 131 -8.71 23.90 -9.50
C GLU A 131 -10.21 23.58 -9.68
N ASN A 132 -11.03 23.76 -8.63
CA ASN A 132 -12.50 23.64 -8.70
C ASN A 132 -13.04 22.30 -9.25
N THR A 133 -12.27 21.22 -9.09
CA THR A 133 -12.54 19.91 -9.68
C THR A 133 -13.23 18.99 -8.67
N PRO A 134 -14.37 18.36 -9.02
CA PRO A 134 -15.00 17.33 -8.20
C PRO A 134 -14.09 16.10 -8.06
N TYR A 135 -13.95 15.61 -6.82
CA TYR A 135 -13.05 14.51 -6.54
C TYR A 135 -13.58 13.56 -5.47
N VAL A 136 -12.93 12.40 -5.37
CA VAL A 136 -13.01 11.48 -4.23
C VAL A 136 -11.68 11.49 -3.48
N LYS A 137 -11.73 11.70 -2.16
CA LYS A 137 -10.62 11.55 -1.24
C LYS A 137 -10.77 10.28 -0.43
N PHE A 138 -9.67 9.57 -0.27
CA PHE A 138 -9.58 8.39 0.57
C PHE A 138 -8.24 8.38 1.31
N THR A 139 -8.14 7.55 2.33
CA THR A 139 -6.91 7.30 3.08
C THR A 139 -6.28 6.02 2.58
N ILE A 140 -5.01 6.10 2.20
CA ILE A 140 -4.16 4.96 1.93
C ILE A 140 -3.39 4.66 3.21
N LYS A 141 -3.52 3.43 3.73
CA LYS A 141 -2.69 2.93 4.82
C LYS A 141 -1.66 1.97 4.23
N VAL A 142 -0.40 2.21 4.57
CA VAL A 142 0.73 1.37 4.19
C VAL A 142 1.31 0.79 5.47
N LEU A 143 1.37 -0.53 5.57
CA LEU A 143 2.03 -1.25 6.66
C LEU A 143 3.26 -1.95 6.09
N ASN A 144 4.43 -1.66 6.65
CA ASN A 144 5.67 -2.35 6.31
C ASN A 144 5.83 -3.54 7.27
N SER A 145 5.37 -4.72 6.87
CA SER A 145 5.50 -5.98 7.62
C SER A 145 6.87 -6.64 7.39
N SER A 146 7.69 -6.11 6.48
CA SER A 146 9.05 -6.58 6.22
C SER A 146 10.01 -6.33 7.40
N THR A 147 11.19 -6.93 7.33
CA THR A 147 12.29 -6.68 8.29
C THR A 147 13.17 -5.48 7.91
N SER A 148 12.91 -4.84 6.77
CA SER A 148 13.73 -3.77 6.19
C SER A 148 12.99 -2.44 6.21
N THR A 149 13.70 -1.33 6.01
CA THR A 149 13.06 -0.04 5.79
C THR A 149 12.43 -0.01 4.38
N PHE A 150 11.18 0.43 4.29
CA PHE A 150 10.47 0.65 3.04
C PHE A 150 10.52 2.13 2.65
N ASP A 151 10.87 2.41 1.40
CA ASP A 151 10.92 3.76 0.84
C ASP A 151 9.57 4.12 0.19
N ALA A 152 8.76 4.94 0.86
CA ALA A 152 7.44 5.32 0.37
C ALA A 152 7.48 6.34 -0.77
N THR A 153 8.66 6.88 -1.11
CA THR A 153 8.81 7.85 -2.21
C THR A 153 8.62 7.22 -3.59
N SER A 154 8.77 5.90 -3.70
CA SER A 154 8.64 5.14 -4.95
C SER A 154 7.21 4.67 -5.24
N MET A 155 6.27 4.95 -4.33
CA MET A 155 4.88 4.54 -4.50
C MET A 155 4.22 5.26 -5.67
N THR A 156 3.35 4.54 -6.37
CA THR A 156 2.49 5.10 -7.42
C THR A 156 1.02 4.84 -7.10
N VAL A 157 0.18 5.83 -7.41
CA VAL A 157 -1.26 5.75 -7.24
C VAL A 157 -1.91 6.41 -8.45
N ASN A 158 -2.62 5.60 -9.24
CA ASN A 158 -3.38 6.08 -10.40
C ASN A 158 -4.86 5.76 -10.21
N CYS A 159 -5.71 6.48 -10.91
CA CYS A 159 -7.15 6.32 -10.79
C CYS A 159 -7.82 6.33 -12.16
N ALA A 160 -8.91 5.58 -12.28
CA ALA A 160 -9.82 5.64 -13.41
C ALA A 160 -11.26 5.61 -12.92
N TYR A 161 -12.19 6.20 -13.67
CA TYR A 161 -13.61 6.24 -13.32
C TYR A 161 -14.54 5.90 -14.48
N GLY A 162 -15.75 5.53 -14.10
CA GLY A 162 -16.84 5.22 -15.02
C GLY A 162 -16.66 3.89 -15.77
N ASP A 163 -17.71 3.46 -16.46
CA ASP A 163 -17.73 2.16 -17.14
C ASP A 163 -16.78 2.10 -18.36
N GLU A 164 -16.39 3.26 -18.89
CA GLU A 164 -15.47 3.39 -20.03
C GLU A 164 -13.99 3.46 -19.61
N GLY A 165 -13.68 3.46 -18.30
CA GLY A 165 -12.31 3.49 -17.80
C GLY A 165 -11.55 4.78 -18.12
N LYS A 166 -12.15 5.93 -17.79
CA LYS A 166 -11.49 7.24 -18.02
C LYS A 166 -10.43 7.47 -16.97
N GLU A 167 -9.21 7.75 -17.41
CA GLU A 167 -8.13 8.17 -16.51
C GLU A 167 -8.54 9.40 -15.72
N ALA A 168 -8.28 9.36 -14.42
CA ALA A 168 -8.60 10.41 -13.47
C ALA A 168 -7.33 11.16 -13.09
N GLU A 169 -7.38 12.48 -13.06
CA GLU A 169 -6.26 13.28 -12.57
C GLU A 169 -6.14 13.19 -11.04
N ALA A 170 -4.92 13.16 -10.53
CA ALA A 170 -4.66 13.32 -9.10
C ALA A 170 -4.97 14.76 -8.67
N ILE A 171 -5.57 14.91 -7.49
CA ILE A 171 -5.87 16.21 -6.90
C ILE A 171 -4.79 16.57 -5.89
N PHE A 172 -4.15 17.72 -6.08
CA PHE A 172 -3.23 18.34 -5.14
C PHE A 172 -3.87 19.59 -4.52
N ASP A 173 -4.12 19.55 -3.22
CA ASP A 173 -4.92 20.52 -2.45
C ASP A 173 -4.45 20.43 -0.98
N ASP A 174 -4.99 21.26 -0.08
CA ASP A 174 -4.74 21.22 1.35
C ASP A 174 -4.99 19.82 1.95
N GLY A 175 -3.90 19.15 2.36
CA GLY A 175 -3.92 17.79 2.91
C GLY A 175 -4.07 16.68 1.87
N LEU A 176 -3.89 17.01 0.59
CA LEU A 176 -3.75 16.10 -0.55
C LEU A 176 -2.39 16.35 -1.20
N ASP A 177 -1.31 16.04 -0.48
CA ASP A 177 0.06 16.42 -0.85
C ASP A 177 0.75 15.43 -1.81
N GLY A 178 0.03 14.39 -2.23
CA GLY A 178 0.58 13.30 -3.04
C GLY A 178 1.07 12.11 -2.21
N THR A 179 2.03 11.36 -2.75
CA THR A 179 2.62 10.21 -2.07
C THR A 179 3.63 10.70 -1.04
N PRO A 180 3.87 9.94 0.05
CA PRO A 180 4.75 10.40 1.12
C PRO A 180 6.22 10.48 0.69
N ASP A 181 6.87 11.60 0.99
CA ASP A 181 8.33 11.76 0.87
C ASP A 181 9.03 11.27 2.16
N THR A 182 8.94 9.97 2.44
CA THR A 182 9.51 9.41 3.67
C THR A 182 9.80 7.90 3.61
N ASN A 183 10.43 7.41 4.66
CA ASN A 183 10.69 5.99 4.87
C ASN A 183 9.82 5.42 6.01
N ILE A 184 9.32 4.21 5.83
CA ILE A 184 8.56 3.45 6.82
C ILE A 184 9.46 2.36 7.39
N LEU A 185 9.76 2.43 8.69
CA LEU A 185 10.54 1.39 9.37
C LEU A 185 9.75 0.07 9.46
N ALA A 186 10.48 -1.04 9.58
CA ALA A 186 9.93 -2.37 9.82
C ALA A 186 8.89 -2.38 10.95
N GLY A 187 7.77 -3.06 10.73
CA GLY A 187 6.64 -3.19 11.65
C GLY A 187 5.85 -1.90 11.87
N ARG A 188 6.12 -0.82 11.13
CA ARG A 188 5.39 0.45 11.26
C ARG A 188 4.45 0.67 10.10
N SER A 189 3.42 1.47 10.35
CA SER A 189 2.47 1.92 9.34
C SER A 189 2.51 3.43 9.14
N LEU A 190 2.21 3.86 7.93
CA LEU A 190 1.93 5.25 7.56
C LEU A 190 0.52 5.35 6.97
N SER A 191 -0.14 6.49 7.16
CA SER A 191 -1.40 6.77 6.50
C SER A 191 -1.37 8.18 5.93
N PHE A 192 -1.83 8.32 4.69
CA PHE A 192 -1.90 9.60 4.00
C PHE A 192 -3.20 9.67 3.19
N SER A 193 -3.61 10.89 2.85
CA SER A 193 -4.80 11.11 2.03
C SER A 193 -4.42 11.25 0.58
N TRP A 194 -5.19 10.61 -0.29
CA TRP A 194 -5.07 10.74 -1.74
C TRP A 194 -6.40 11.20 -2.32
N GLY A 195 -6.33 11.99 -3.39
CA GLY A 195 -7.49 12.54 -4.09
C GLY A 195 -7.42 12.21 -5.57
N CYS A 196 -8.50 11.68 -6.12
CA CYS A 196 -8.65 11.45 -7.55
C CYS A 196 -9.87 12.20 -8.07
N GLU A 197 -9.74 12.80 -9.25
CA GLU A 197 -10.87 13.37 -9.97
C GLU A 197 -11.99 12.33 -10.07
N LEU A 198 -13.20 12.75 -9.71
CA LEU A 198 -14.39 11.93 -9.88
C LEU A 198 -15.58 12.84 -10.15
N PRO A 199 -16.05 12.93 -11.41
CA PRO A 199 -17.20 13.74 -11.75
C PRO A 199 -18.42 13.40 -10.88
N LYS A 200 -19.23 14.40 -10.54
CA LYS A 200 -20.33 14.27 -9.55
C LYS A 200 -21.35 13.16 -9.83
N ARG A 201 -21.45 12.69 -11.08
CA ARG A 201 -22.39 11.64 -11.50
C ARG A 201 -21.76 10.26 -11.54
N GLU A 202 -20.43 10.18 -11.58
CA GLU A 202 -19.69 8.95 -11.61
C GLU A 202 -19.61 8.34 -10.23
N LYS A 203 -19.77 7.02 -10.15
CA LYS A 203 -19.76 6.26 -8.89
C LYS A 203 -18.74 5.16 -8.91
N TYR A 204 -18.51 4.56 -10.07
CA TYR A 204 -17.50 3.53 -10.23
C TYR A 204 -16.11 4.18 -10.26
N LEU A 205 -15.23 3.67 -9.41
CA LEU A 205 -13.85 4.09 -9.28
C LEU A 205 -12.96 2.85 -9.30
N GLN A 206 -11.86 2.94 -10.03
CA GLN A 206 -10.73 2.03 -10.03
C GLN A 206 -9.51 2.80 -9.52
N ILE A 207 -8.79 2.21 -8.58
CA ILE A 207 -7.57 2.75 -8.00
C ILE A 207 -6.48 1.70 -8.20
N GLU A 208 -5.39 2.12 -8.82
CA GLU A 208 -4.22 1.31 -9.08
C GLU A 208 -3.12 1.74 -8.13
N VAL A 209 -2.58 0.81 -7.35
CA VAL A 209 -1.53 1.09 -6.38
C VAL A 209 -0.37 0.13 -6.56
N ALA A 210 0.85 0.68 -6.61
CA ALA A 210 2.09 -0.09 -6.54
C ALA A 210 3.03 0.52 -5.49
N PRO A 211 3.55 -0.27 -4.52
CA PRO A 211 4.50 0.19 -3.51
C PRO A 211 5.82 0.71 -4.10
N ASP A 212 6.29 0.10 -5.18
CA ASP A 212 7.52 0.43 -5.88
C ASP A 212 7.41 0.00 -7.36
N PHE A 213 8.48 0.26 -8.14
CA PHE A 213 8.52 -0.03 -9.58
C PHE A 213 8.66 -1.52 -9.92
N ASP A 214 9.02 -2.36 -8.95
CA ASP A 214 9.23 -3.80 -9.16
C ASP A 214 7.99 -4.63 -8.73
N SER A 215 7.12 -4.04 -7.91
CA SER A 215 5.87 -4.63 -7.44
C SER A 215 4.80 -4.68 -8.54
N GLU A 216 4.01 -5.76 -8.55
CA GLU A 216 2.81 -5.83 -9.38
C GLU A 216 1.77 -4.81 -8.89
N THR A 217 1.18 -4.06 -9.82
CA THR A 217 0.12 -3.10 -9.49
C THR A 217 -1.15 -3.82 -9.05
N SER A 218 -1.63 -3.51 -7.85
CA SER A 218 -2.93 -3.99 -7.37
C SER A 218 -4.04 -3.03 -7.77
N ILE A 219 -5.16 -3.59 -8.19
CA ILE A 219 -6.33 -2.83 -8.66
C ILE A 219 -7.43 -2.94 -7.62
N PHE A 220 -7.85 -1.81 -7.06
CA PHE A 220 -9.00 -1.70 -6.15
C PHE A 220 -10.16 -1.07 -6.90
N ALA A 221 -11.30 -1.74 -6.98
CA ALA A 221 -12.44 -1.26 -7.76
C ALA A 221 -13.75 -1.34 -6.98
N GLY A 222 -14.65 -0.40 -7.25
CA GLY A 222 -15.97 -0.41 -6.66
C GLY A 222 -16.73 0.90 -6.77
N ASN A 223 -17.89 0.95 -6.12
CA ASN A 223 -18.74 2.13 -6.11
C ASN A 223 -18.48 3.02 -4.88
N VAL A 224 -18.24 4.31 -5.12
CA VAL A 224 -18.14 5.35 -4.09
C VAL A 224 -19.45 6.13 -3.99
N LYS A 225 -19.94 6.29 -2.77
CA LYS A 225 -21.22 6.97 -2.47
C LYS A 225 -21.13 8.49 -2.59
#